data_AF-A0A6V7IAL9-F1
#
_entry.id   AF-A0A6V7IAL9-F1
#
_cell.length_a   1.000
_cell.length_b   1.000
_cell.length_c   1.000
_cell.angle_alpha   90.00
_cell.angle_beta   90.00
_cell.angle_gamma   90.00
#
_symmetry.space_group_name_H-M   'P 1'
#
loop_
_entity.id
_entity.type
_entity.pdbx_description
1 polymer ?
#
loop_
_entity_poly.entity_id
_entity_poly.type
_entity_poly.pdbx_seq_one_letter_code
_entity_poly.pdbx_strand_id
1 'polypeptide(L)' 'VNEAFEVLKRRTSNNPNQRLPKVEILRNAIEYIESLEAILQGSRSSTGQDHLSLENA' A
#
# COMPACT_ATOMS: atom_id res chain seq x y z
N VAL A 1 -9.42 9.63 18.03
CA VAL A 1 -9.87 8.79 16.89
C VAL A 1 -10.01 9.57 15.57
N ASN A 2 -10.71 10.71 15.52
CA ASN A 2 -10.93 11.43 14.26
C ASN A 2 -9.62 11.96 13.64
N GLU A 3 -8.65 12.40 14.46
CA GLU A 3 -7.34 12.83 13.96
C GLU A 3 -6.58 11.72 13.21
N ALA A 4 -6.64 10.48 13.69
CA ALA A 4 -6.03 9.34 13.00
C ALA A 4 -6.68 9.10 11.63
N PHE A 5 -8.01 9.25 11.53
CA PHE A 5 -8.73 9.18 10.26
C PHE A 5 -8.33 10.32 9.30
N GLU A 6 -8.08 11.52 9.82
CA GLU A 6 -7.59 12.63 8.99
C GLU A 6 -6.17 12.38 8.47
N VAL A 7 -5.27 11.83 9.31
CA VAL A 7 -3.93 11.41 8.87
C VAL A 7 -4.03 10.35 7.78
N LEU A 8 -4.87 9.33 7.98
CA LEU A 8 -5.04 8.23 7.04
C LEU A 8 -5.62 8.69 5.70
N LYS A 9 -6.67 9.53 5.74
CA LYS A 9 -7.28 10.14 4.56
C LYS A 9 -6.27 10.96 3.74
N ARG A 10 -5.39 11.72 4.40
CA ARG A 10 -4.34 12.49 3.69
C ARG A 10 -3.36 11.62 2.91
N ARG A 11 -3.15 10.36 3.30
CA ARG A 11 -2.24 9.45 2.60
C ARG A 11 -2.91 8.61 1.51
N THR A 12 -4.23 8.46 1.57
CA THR A 12 -4.96 7.45 0.79
C THR A 12 -6.03 8.03 -0.12
N SER A 13 -6.49 9.28 0.12
CA SER A 13 -7.49 9.95 -0.70
C SER A 13 -6.87 10.95 -1.68
N ASN A 14 -7.32 10.92 -2.93
CA ASN A 14 -6.96 11.90 -3.96
C ASN A 14 -7.43 13.32 -3.62
N ASN A 15 -8.50 13.45 -2.81
CA ASN A 15 -9.01 14.75 -2.37
C ASN A 15 -9.21 14.75 -0.83
N PRO A 16 -8.20 15.20 -0.05
CA PRO A 16 -8.28 15.18 1.41
C PRO A 16 -9.31 16.17 1.98
N ASN A 17 -9.76 17.16 1.21
CA ASN A 17 -10.78 18.12 1.62
C ASN A 17 -12.20 17.54 1.54
N GLN A 18 -12.40 16.44 0.81
CA GLN A 18 -13.68 15.75 0.75
C GLN A 18 -13.99 15.05 2.08
N ARG A 19 -15.22 15.19 2.56
CA ARG A 19 -15.70 14.44 3.73
C ARG A 19 -16.00 13.01 3.28
N LEU A 20 -15.34 12.05 3.91
CA LEU A 20 -15.52 10.62 3.67
C LEU A 20 -15.98 9.94 4.97
N PRO A 21 -16.87 8.94 4.91
CA PRO A 21 -17.24 8.16 6.08
C PRO A 21 -16.05 7.31 6.56
N LYS A 22 -16.00 6.98 7.86
CA LYS A 22 -14.88 6.22 8.44
C LYS A 22 -14.63 4.90 7.71
N VAL A 23 -15.69 4.20 7.32
CA VAL A 23 -15.59 2.93 6.57
C VAL A 23 -14.89 3.11 5.22
N GLU A 24 -15.10 4.24 4.53
CA GLU A 24 -14.47 4.50 3.23
C GLU A 24 -12.99 4.81 3.40
N ILE A 25 -12.63 5.59 4.43
CA ILE A 25 -11.22 5.86 4.75
C ILE A 25 -10.46 4.55 5.04
N LEU A 26 -11.12 3.58 5.70
CA LEU A 26 -10.53 2.26 5.93
C LEU A 26 -10.40 1.45 4.63
N ARG A 27 -11.41 1.49 3.76
CA ARG A 27 -11.36 0.83 2.44
C ARG A 27 -10.19 1.35 1.60
N ASN A 28 -10.08 2.68 1.48
CA ASN A 28 -8.98 3.31 0.73
C ASN A 28 -7.61 2.96 1.33
N ALA A 29 -7.51 2.78 2.65
CA ALA A 29 -6.27 2.37 3.29
C ALA A 29 -5.86 0.94 2.95
N ILE A 30 -6.82 0.02 2.89
CA ILE A 30 -6.56 -1.37 2.49
C ILE A 30 -6.06 -1.39 1.04
N GLU A 31 -6.80 -0.76 0.12
CA GLU A 31 -6.42 -0.69 -1.30
C GLU A 31 -5.04 -0.04 -1.51
N TYR A 32 -4.73 1.00 -0.74
CA TYR A 32 -3.42 1.66 -0.82
C TYR A 32 -2.29 0.73 -0.36
N ILE A 33 -2.48 -0.01 0.74
CA ILE A 33 -1.48 -0.99 1.21
C ILE A 33 -1.27 -2.09 0.16
N GLU A 34 -2.35 -2.67 -0.37
CA GLU A 34 -2.27 -3.70 -1.41
C GLU A 34 -1.52 -3.20 -2.66
N SER A 35 -1.77 -1.95 -3.09
CA SER A 35 -1.06 -1.34 -4.22
C SER A 35 0.44 -1.16 -3.94
N LEU A 36 0.82 -0.76 -2.73
CA LEU A 36 2.21 -0.59 -2.32
C LEU A 36 2.92 -1.94 -2.25
N GLU A 37 2.25 -2.98 -1.72
CA GLU A 37 2.76 -4.34 -1.69
C GLU A 37 3.01 -4.88 -3.10
N ALA A 38 2.07 -4.68 -4.03
CA ALA A 38 2.23 -5.09 -5.42
C ALA A 38 3.44 -4.42 -6.09
N ILE A 39 3.65 -3.11 -5.87
CA ILE A 39 4.82 -2.38 -6.39
C ILE A 39 6.11 -2.96 -5.79
N LEU A 40 6.16 -3.17 -4.48
CA LEU A 40 7.34 -3.69 -3.79
C LEU A 40 7.66 -5.14 -4.20
N GLN A 41 6.67 -5.99 -4.40
CA GLN A 41 6.85 -7.36 -4.87
C GLN A 41 7.30 -7.40 -6.33
N GLY A 42 6.73 -6.54 -7.20
CA GLY A 42 7.20 -6.36 -8.56
C GLY A 42 8.67 -5.93 -8.63
N SER A 43 9.09 -4.98 -7.79
CA SER A 43 10.51 -4.59 -7.68
C SER A 43 11.42 -5.69 -7.12
N ARG A 44 10.91 -6.55 -6.22
CA ARG A 44 11.64 -7.73 -5.73
C ARG A 44 11.76 -8.81 -6.80
N SER A 45 10.77 -8.97 -7.68
CA SER A 45 10.84 -9.94 -8.78
C SER A 45 11.92 -9.58 -9.81
N SER A 46 12.23 -8.30 -10.00
CA SER A 46 13.34 -7.85 -10.86
C SER A 46 14.72 -7.92 -10.19
N THR A 47 14.80 -8.13 -8.88
CA THR A 47 16.07 -8.21 -8.12
C THR A 47 16.29 -9.59 -7.46
N GLY A 48 15.35 -10.52 -7.61
CA GLY A 48 15.34 -11.82 -6.93
C GLY A 48 15.59 -13.04 -7.82
N GLN A 49 15.78 -12.88 -9.14
CA GLN A 49 16.12 -14.01 -10.02
C GLN A 49 17.57 -14.51 -9.89
N ASP A 50 18.44 -13.79 -9.18
CA ASP A 50 19.85 -14.21 -9.02
C ASP A 50 20.11 -15.13 -7.81
N HIS A 51 19.16 -15.32 -6.88
CA HIS A 51 19.42 -16.08 -5.64
C HIS A 51 18.92 -17.54 -5.65
N LEU A 52 18.13 -17.97 -6.64
CA LEU A 52 17.60 -19.34 -6.70
C LEU A 52 18.51 -20.33 -7.47
N SER A 53 19.66 -19.88 -7.99
CA SER A 53 20.53 -20.68 -8.86
C SER A 53 21.76 -21.27 -8.16
N LEU A 54 22.02 -20.96 -6.88
CA LEU A 54 23.26 -21.36 -6.19
C LEU A 54 23.12 -22.52 -5.19
N GLU A 55 21.93 -23.11 -5.02
CA GLU A 55 21.74 -24.25 -4.11
C GLU A 55 21.64 -25.62 -4.82
N ASN A 56 22.06 -25.70 -6.10
CA ASN A 56 22.04 -26.95 -6.88
C ASN A 56 23.30 -27.16 -7.77
N ALA A 57 24.49 -26.85 -7.27
CA ALA A 57 25.75 -27.25 -7.93
C ALA A 57 26.82 -27.67 -6.91
#